data_AF-A0A2M7VCU1-F1
#
_entry.id   AF-A0A2M7VCU1-F1
#
_cell.length_a   1.000
_cell.length_b   1.000
_cell.length_c   1.000
_cell.angle_alpha   90.00
_cell.angle_beta   90.00
_cell.angle_gamma   90.00
#
_symmetry.space_group_name_H-M   'P 1'
#
loop_
_entity.id
_entity.type
_entity.pdbx_description
1 polymer ?
#
loop_
_entity_poly.entity_id
_entity_poly.type
_entity_poly.pdbx_seq_one_letter_code
_entity_poly.pdbx_strand_id
1 'polypeptide(L)'
;MKKPFAIIGFLILVTVLLSLTRTILLNSMATTGSLLAKVTNDLSFYESENAILGEQVYDKSSLSNIASRAEKLGFVNQKSGYSLTNAIPIAAVR
;
A
#
# COMPACT_ATOMS: atom_id res chain seq x y z
N MET A 1 -2.30 -66.22 -21.86
CA MET A 1 -2.65 -65.68 -20.53
C MET A 1 -1.88 -64.43 -20.09
N LYS A 2 -0.81 -63.97 -20.79
CA LYS A 2 0.00 -62.79 -20.38
C LYS A 2 -0.52 -61.42 -20.84
N LYS A 3 -1.36 -61.37 -21.88
CA LYS A 3 -1.95 -60.15 -22.44
C LYS A 3 -2.78 -59.32 -21.43
N PRO A 4 -3.68 -59.91 -20.62
CA PRO A 4 -4.44 -59.13 -19.64
C PRO A 4 -3.54 -58.59 -18.51
N PHE A 5 -2.53 -59.36 -18.08
CA PHE A 5 -1.56 -58.90 -17.07
C PHE A 5 -0.73 -57.70 -17.54
N ALA A 6 -0.35 -57.67 -18.82
CA ALA A 6 0.36 -56.52 -19.39
C ALA A 6 -0.50 -55.25 -19.40
N ILE A 7 -1.79 -55.37 -19.73
CA ILE A 7 -2.74 -54.25 -19.73
C ILE A 7 -2.96 -53.72 -18.31
N ILE A 8 -3.14 -54.62 -17.34
CA ILE A 8 -3.31 -54.26 -15.93
C ILE A 8 -2.05 -53.58 -15.39
N GLY A 9 -0.87 -54.10 -15.69
CA GLY A 9 0.40 -53.48 -15.31
C GLY A 9 0.57 -52.08 -15.90
N PHE A 10 0.21 -51.90 -17.17
CA PHE A 10 0.23 -50.59 -17.82
C PHE A 10 -0.73 -49.59 -17.16
N LEU A 11 -1.96 -50.02 -16.83
CA LEU A 11 -2.94 -49.19 -16.14
C LEU A 11 -2.46 -48.73 -14.77
N ILE A 12 -1.84 -49.63 -14.00
CA ILE A 12 -1.25 -49.29 -12.70
C ILE A 12 -0.13 -48.27 -12.88
N LEU A 13 0.77 -48.49 -13.84
CA LEU A 13 1.88 -47.59 -14.13
C LEU A 13 1.40 -46.18 -14.50
N VAL A 14 0.41 -46.07 -15.38
CA VAL A 14 -0.21 -44.80 -15.77
C VAL A 14 -0.85 -44.11 -14.56
N THR A 15 -1.56 -44.86 -13.72
CA THR A 15 -2.22 -44.31 -12.52
C THR A 15 -1.20 -43.72 -11.54
N VAL A 16 -0.08 -44.42 -11.33
CA VAL A 16 1.01 -43.95 -10.46
C VAL A 16 1.67 -42.69 -11.02
N LEU A 17 1.99 -42.68 -12.32
CA LEU A 17 2.55 -41.50 -13.00
C LEU A 17 1.63 -40.28 -12.92
N LEU A 18 0.33 -40.48 -13.14
CA LEU A 18 -0.66 -39.42 -13.07
C LEU A 18 -0.80 -38.88 -11.64
N SER A 19 -0.77 -39.76 -10.63
CA SER A 19 -0.83 -39.37 -9.22
C SER A 19 0.40 -38.55 -8.78
N LEU A 20 1.60 -38.96 -9.21
CA LEU A 20 2.84 -38.21 -8.95
C LEU A 20 2.80 -36.82 -9.59
N THR A 21 2.42 -36.76 -10.86
CA THR A 21 2.31 -35.49 -11.60
C THR A 21 1.32 -34.54 -10.93
N ARG A 22 0.15 -35.06 -10.53
CA ARG A 22 -0.87 -34.28 -9.82
C ARG A 22 -0.37 -33.73 -8.49
N THR A 23 0.38 -34.53 -7.73
CA THR A 23 0.95 -34.11 -6.43
C THR A 23 1.96 -32.97 -6.61
N ILE A 24 2.84 -33.07 -7.61
CA ILE A 24 3.82 -32.03 -7.92
C ILE A 24 3.12 -30.73 -8.33
N LEU A 25 2.11 -30.82 -9.21
CA LEU A 25 1.33 -29.66 -9.64
C LEU A 25 0.58 -29.00 -8.48
N LEU A 26 -0.08 -29.78 -7.62
CA LEU A 26 -0.79 -29.25 -6.46
C LEU A 26 0.14 -28.50 -5.50
N ASN A 27 1.33 -29.04 -5.26
CA ASN A 27 2.31 -28.42 -4.38
C ASN A 27 2.87 -27.11 -4.97
N SER A 28 3.14 -27.09 -6.28
CA SER A 28 3.52 -25.88 -7.00
C SER A 28 2.39 -24.85 -6.97
N MET A 29 1.14 -25.25 -7.24
CA MET A 29 -0.01 -24.33 -7.26
C MET A 29 -0.31 -23.77 -5.87
N ALA A 30 -0.17 -24.55 -4.80
CA ALA A 30 -0.32 -24.07 -3.43
C ALA A 30 0.74 -23.00 -3.09
N THR A 31 1.99 -23.23 -3.50
CA THR A 31 3.10 -22.31 -3.27
C THR A 31 2.99 -21.04 -4.12
N THR A 32 2.72 -21.18 -5.42
CA THR A 32 2.52 -20.06 -6.33
C THR A 32 1.27 -19.26 -5.99
N GLY A 33 0.19 -19.93 -5.55
CA GLY A 33 -1.05 -19.27 -5.14
C GLY A 33 -0.86 -18.39 -3.90
N SER A 34 -0.12 -18.85 -2.89
CA SER A 34 0.17 -18.02 -1.71
C SER A 34 1.08 -16.84 -2.03
N LEU A 35 2.08 -17.05 -2.91
CA LEU A 35 2.96 -15.98 -3.37
C LEU A 35 2.20 -14.94 -4.19
N LEU A 36 1.33 -15.39 -5.10
CA LEU A 36 0.49 -14.50 -5.89
C LEU A 36 -0.47 -13.71 -5.00
N ALA A 37 -1.13 -14.36 -4.03
CA ALA A 37 -2.00 -13.68 -3.07
C ALA A 37 -1.23 -12.61 -2.28
N LYS A 38 0.00 -12.92 -1.84
CA LYS A 38 0.85 -11.95 -1.15
C LYS A 38 1.17 -10.75 -2.05
N VAL A 39 1.63 -10.99 -3.28
CA VAL A 39 1.98 -9.92 -4.22
C VAL A 39 0.76 -9.06 -4.54
N THR A 40 -0.42 -9.65 -4.76
CA THR A 40 -1.66 -8.91 -5.01
C THR A 40 -2.06 -8.05 -3.81
N ASN A 41 -1.92 -8.57 -2.60
CA ASN A 41 -2.21 -7.79 -1.38
C ASN A 41 -1.22 -6.62 -1.21
N ASP A 42 0.07 -6.87 -1.42
CA ASP A 42 1.11 -5.84 -1.35
C ASP A 42 0.85 -4.74 -2.40
N LEU A 43 0.47 -5.12 -3.63
CA LEU A 43 0.11 -4.18 -4.70
C LEU A 43 -1.09 -3.30 -4.31
N SER A 44 -2.17 -3.92 -3.84
CA SER A 44 -3.39 -3.22 -3.41
C SER A 44 -3.12 -2.23 -2.27
N PHE A 45 -2.27 -2.63 -1.31
CA PHE A 45 -1.85 -1.76 -0.23
C PHE A 45 -1.13 -0.50 -0.76
N TYR A 46 -0.12 -0.68 -1.62
CA TYR A 46 0.64 0.45 -2.16
C TYR A 46 -0.17 1.33 -3.11
N GLU A 47 -1.11 0.76 -3.88
CA GLU A 47 -2.04 1.55 -4.70
C GLU A 47 -2.93 2.45 -3.84
N SER A 48 -3.48 1.92 -2.73
CA SER A 48 -4.25 2.69 -1.78
C SER A 48 -3.43 3.79 -1.11
N GLU A 49 -2.20 3.46 -0.69
CA GLU A 49 -1.32 4.43 -0.04
C GLU A 49 -0.92 5.57 -0.99
N ASN A 50 -0.62 5.25 -2.25
CA ASN A 50 -0.35 6.25 -3.29
C ASN A 50 -1.55 7.16 -3.55
N ALA A 51 -2.78 6.63 -3.53
CA ALA A 51 -3.98 7.45 -3.68
C ALA A 51 -4.13 8.46 -2.54
N ILE A 52 -3.95 8.02 -1.29
CA ILE A 52 -4.02 8.87 -0.10
C ILE A 52 -2.91 9.94 -0.12
N LEU A 53 -1.67 9.55 -0.43
CA LEU A 53 -0.55 10.48 -0.52
C LEU A 53 -0.76 11.49 -1.65
N GLY A 54 -1.29 11.05 -2.79
CA GLY A 54 -1.67 11.92 -3.90
C GLY A 54 -2.68 12.99 -3.48
N GLU A 55 -3.73 12.60 -2.76
CA GLU A 55 -4.72 13.52 -2.22
C GLU A 55 -4.09 14.56 -1.27
N GLN A 56 -3.26 14.11 -0.33
CA GLN A 56 -2.56 15.01 0.59
C GLN A 56 -1.64 16.01 -0.13
N VAL A 57 -0.98 15.58 -1.20
CA VAL A 57 -0.15 16.47 -2.04
C VAL A 57 -1.02 17.49 -2.75
N TYR A 58 -2.16 17.09 -3.31
CA TYR A 58 -3.11 18.01 -3.94
C TYR A 58 -3.63 19.06 -2.96
N ASP A 59 -4.02 18.64 -1.75
CA ASP A 59 -4.49 19.56 -0.71
C ASP A 59 -3.41 20.57 -0.32
N LYS A 60 -2.20 20.10 -0.01
CA LYS A 60 -1.08 20.98 0.34
C LYS A 60 -0.70 21.91 -0.81
N SER A 61 -0.73 21.42 -2.04
CA SER A 61 -0.47 22.21 -3.25
C SER A 61 -1.53 23.30 -3.44
N SER A 62 -2.81 22.99 -3.19
CA SER A 62 -3.89 23.98 -3.26
C SER A 62 -3.69 25.12 -2.26
N LEU A 63 -3.35 24.78 -1.01
CA LEU A 63 -3.04 25.76 0.04
C LEU A 63 -1.79 26.58 -0.30
N SER A 64 -0.75 25.94 -0.84
CA SER A 64 0.47 26.62 -1.29
C SER A 64 0.20 27.59 -2.44
N ASN A 65 -0.68 27.24 -3.38
CA ASN A 65 -1.09 28.12 -4.47
C ASN A 65 -1.84 29.35 -3.94
N ILE A 66 -2.77 29.15 -2.99
CA ILE A 66 -3.47 30.25 -2.32
C ILE A 66 -2.48 31.15 -1.60
N ALA A 67 -1.56 30.58 -0.81
CA ALA A 67 -0.52 31.33 -0.11
C ALA A 67 0.36 32.14 -1.08
N SER A 68 0.81 31.53 -2.18
CA SER A 68 1.60 32.21 -3.21
C SER A 68 0.85 33.35 -3.88
N ARG A 69 -0.46 33.18 -4.14
CA ARG A 69 -1.30 34.27 -4.67
C ARG A 69 -1.50 35.39 -3.65
N ALA A 70 -1.71 35.04 -2.38
CA ALA A 70 -1.86 36.01 -1.30
C ALA A 70 -0.57 36.85 -1.15
N GLU A 71 0.61 36.22 -1.18
CA GLU A 71 1.90 36.91 -1.17
C GLU A 71 2.05 37.85 -2.37
N LYS A 72 1.69 37.41 -3.58
CA LYS A 72 1.71 38.25 -4.80
C LYS A 72 0.77 39.46 -4.71
N LEU A 73 -0.34 39.32 -3.96
CA LEU A 73 -1.29 40.40 -3.69
C LEU A 73 -0.85 41.30 -2.53
N GLY A 74 0.32 41.05 -1.93
CA GLY A 74 0.89 41.86 -0.84
C GLY A 74 0.41 41.46 0.55
N PHE A 75 -0.33 40.35 0.70
CA PHE A 75 -0.66 39.81 2.02
C PHE A 75 0.60 39.17 2.64
N VAL A 76 1.23 39.88 3.56
CA VAL A 76 2.41 39.42 4.30
C VAL A 76 2.00 38.59 5.50
N ASN A 77 2.65 37.43 5.66
CA ASN A 77 2.47 36.55 6.79
C ASN A 77 3.07 37.23 8.04
N GLN A 78 2.23 37.82 8.90
CA GLN A 78 2.69 38.42 10.14
C GLN A 78 3.16 37.30 11.08
N LYS A 79 4.47 37.04 11.12
CA LYS A 79 5.07 36.25 12.20
C LYS A 79 4.74 36.97 13.50
N SER A 80 3.85 36.39 14.31
CA SER A 80 3.37 36.96 15.57
C SER A 80 4.53 37.08 16.58
N GLY A 81 5.32 38.14 16.44
CA GLY A 81 6.27 38.64 17.42
C GLY A 81 5.60 39.65 18.34
N TYR A 82 4.40 39.36 18.85
CA TYR A 82 3.81 40.13 19.94
C TYR A 82 4.08 39.37 21.25
N SER A 83 5.32 39.50 21.76
CA SER A 83 5.50 39.38 23.20
C SER A 83 4.88 40.64 23.80
N LEU A 84 3.69 40.48 24.42
CA LEU A 84 3.14 41.47 25.32
C LEU A 84 4.14 41.66 26.46
N THR A 85 5.09 42.57 26.27
CA THR A 85 5.98 43.07 27.32
C THR A 85 5.09 43.47 28.49
N ASN A 86 5.37 42.85 29.63
CA ASN A 86 4.71 42.97 30.92
C ASN A 86 3.92 44.27 31.07
N ALA A 87 2.59 44.14 31.14
CA ALA A 87 1.72 45.22 31.58
C ALA A 87 2.15 45.62 33.00
N ILE A 88 2.85 46.73 33.14
CA ILE A 88 3.02 47.38 34.44
C ILE A 88 1.65 48.00 34.77
N PRO A 89 0.95 47.55 35.82
CA PRO A 89 -0.35 48.13 36.16
C PRO A 89 -0.15 49.59 36.59
N ILE A 90 -0.82 50.52 35.92
CA ILE A 90 -0.79 51.97 36.19
C ILE A 90 -1.55 52.33 37.49
N ALA A 91 -1.72 51.38 38.41
CA ALA A 91 -2.53 51.49 39.62
C ALA A 91 -1.69 51.42 40.91
N ALA A 92 -0.40 51.79 40.85
CA ALA A 92 0.47 51.94 42.03
C ALA A 92 1.15 53.31 42.11
N VAL A 93 0.57 54.33 41.46
CA VAL A 93 0.97 55.73 41.65
C VAL A 93 -0.28 56.58 41.90
N ARG A 94 -0.89 56.42 43.08
CA ARG A 94 -1.15 57.51 44.02
C ARG A 94 -1.71 56.99 45.35
#